data_AF-A0A7C3YT91-F1
#
_entry.id   AF-A0A7C3YT91-F1
#
_cell.length_a   1.000
_cell.length_b   1.000
_cell.length_c   1.000
_cell.angle_alpha   90.00
_cell.angle_beta   90.00
_cell.angle_gamma   90.00
#
_symmetry.space_group_name_H-M   'P 1'
#
loop_
_entity.id
_entity.type
_entity.pdbx_description
1 polymer ?
#
loop_
_entity_poly.entity_id
_entity_poly.type
_entity_poly.pdbx_seq_one_letter_code
_entity_poly.pdbx_strand_id
1 'polypeptide(L)' 'MPEEVFLAIDGNSLIHRAYHALPAELSTSGGVPTNAVLGFTNMLWRILSEVRPRCVAVAMDKGRVTFRHAVFP' A
#
# COMPACT_ATOMS: atom_id res chain seq x y z
N MET A 1 28.74 -9.27 -7.66
CA MET A 1 27.30 -9.30 -8.00
C MET A 1 26.70 -8.01 -7.47
N PRO A 2 25.88 -7.27 -8.24
CA PRO A 2 25.14 -6.15 -7.65
C PRO A 2 24.32 -6.66 -6.46
N GLU A 3 24.20 -5.87 -5.39
CA GLU A 3 23.36 -6.22 -4.24
C GLU A 3 21.91 -6.43 -4.71
N GLU A 4 21.33 -7.57 -4.35
CA GLU A 4 19.95 -7.89 -4.70
C GLU A 4 19.01 -7.20 -3.71
N VAL A 5 18.13 -6.34 -4.23
CA VAL A 5 17.15 -5.62 -3.39
C VAL A 5 15.91 -6.49 -3.15
N PHE A 6 15.59 -6.69 -1.87
CA PHE A 6 14.28 -7.17 -1.41
C PHE A 6 13.44 -5.97 -0.96
N LEU A 7 12.34 -5.71 -1.64
CA LEU A 7 11.46 -4.59 -1.33
C LEU A 7 10.32 -5.03 -0.40
N ALA A 8 10.35 -4.54 0.84
CA ALA A 8 9.27 -4.71 1.81
C ALA A 8 8.40 -3.43 1.86
N ILE A 9 7.10 -3.59 1.70
CA ILE A 9 6.13 -2.48 1.64
C ILE A 9 5.11 -2.63 2.77
N ASP A 10 4.90 -1.55 3.53
CA ASP A 10 3.69 -1.40 4.35
C ASP A 10 2.52 -0.98 3.45
N GLY A 11 1.64 -1.93 3.14
CA GLY A 11 0.52 -1.73 2.23
C GLY A 11 -0.53 -0.78 2.83
N ASN A 12 -0.84 -0.92 4.11
CA ASN A 12 -1.84 -0.10 4.78
C ASN A 12 -1.45 1.38 4.79
N SER A 13 -0.18 1.68 5.10
CA SER A 13 0.32 3.06 5.09
C SER A 13 0.26 3.68 3.68
N LEU A 14 0.67 2.95 2.64
CA LEU A 14 0.61 3.46 1.26
C LEU A 14 -0.84 3.62 0.76
N ILE A 15 -1.74 2.70 1.07
CA ILE A 15 -3.15 2.80 0.71
C ILE A 15 -3.79 4.02 1.39
N HIS A 16 -3.50 4.24 2.68
CA HIS A 16 -3.98 5.41 3.40
C HIS A 16 -3.48 6.71 2.75
N ARG A 17 -2.19 6.78 2.40
CA ARG A 17 -1.63 7.92 1.66
C ARG A 17 -2.33 8.11 0.31
N ALA A 18 -2.54 7.04 -0.45
CA ALA A 18 -3.21 7.09 -1.74
C ALA A 18 -4.64 7.64 -1.64
N TYR A 19 -5.39 7.17 -0.64
CA TYR A 19 -6.76 7.60 -0.39
C TYR A 19 -6.86 9.11 -0.15
N HIS A 20 -5.94 9.69 0.62
CA HIS A 20 -5.96 11.13 0.93
C HIS A 20 -5.26 12.03 -0.10
N ALA A 21 -4.47 11.45 -1.01
CA ALA A 21 -3.72 12.22 -2.00
C ALA A 21 -4.50 12.47 -3.31
N LEU A 22 -5.52 11.66 -3.60
CA LEU A 22 -6.30 11.73 -4.83
C LEU A 22 -7.75 12.14 -4.59
N PRO A 23 -8.40 12.81 -5.57
CA PRO A 23 -9.79 13.27 -5.44
C PRO A 23 -10.77 12.13 -5.12
N ALA A 24 -11.69 12.36 -4.19
CA ALA A 24 -12.64 11.35 -3.73
C ALA A 24 -13.74 11.04 -4.75
N GLU A 25 -13.91 11.90 -5.75
CA GLU A 25 -14.89 11.77 -6.83
C GLU A 25 -14.51 10.66 -7.83
N LEU A 26 -13.23 10.22 -7.82
CA LEU A 26 -12.77 9.11 -8.64
C LEU A 26 -13.52 7.84 -8.26
N SER A 27 -14.31 7.34 -9.20
CA SER A 27 -15.16 6.18 -9.01
C SER A 27 -15.35 5.40 -10.31
N THR A 28 -15.77 4.14 -10.19
CA THR A 28 -16.24 3.34 -11.33
C THR A 28 -17.57 3.89 -11.85
N SER A 29 -18.04 3.42 -13.01
CA SER A 29 -19.38 3.76 -13.52
C SER A 29 -20.53 3.37 -12.58
N GLY A 30 -20.28 2.43 -11.65
CA GLY A 30 -21.21 2.06 -10.58
C GLY A 30 -21.06 2.87 -9.30
N GLY A 31 -20.23 3.92 -9.28
CA GLY A 31 -20.02 4.80 -8.13
C GLY A 31 -19.09 4.25 -7.05
N VAL A 32 -18.38 3.14 -7.30
CA VAL A 32 -17.42 2.59 -6.32
C VAL A 32 -16.16 3.44 -6.32
N PRO A 33 -15.72 4.03 -5.19
CA PRO A 33 -14.51 4.85 -5.13
C PRO A 33 -13.25 4.09 -5.56
N THR A 34 -12.38 4.74 -6.33
CA THR A 34 -11.16 4.14 -6.91
C THR A 34 -9.88 4.90 -6.58
N ASN A 35 -9.99 6.04 -5.91
CA ASN A 35 -8.86 6.91 -5.55
C ASN A 35 -7.73 6.17 -4.82
N ALA A 36 -8.04 5.38 -3.80
CA ALA A 36 -7.03 4.62 -3.05
C ALA A 36 -6.31 3.58 -3.93
N VAL A 37 -7.07 2.85 -4.77
CA VAL A 37 -6.52 1.81 -5.64
C VAL A 37 -5.59 2.44 -6.69
N LEU A 38 -6.05 3.50 -7.36
CA LEU A 38 -5.27 4.20 -8.37
C LEU A 38 -3.99 4.81 -7.80
N GLY A 39 -4.07 5.46 -6.64
CA GLY A 39 -2.90 6.06 -6.02
C GLY A 39 -1.89 5.02 -5.56
N PHE A 40 -2.36 3.91 -4.98
CA PHE A 40 -1.49 2.82 -4.54
C PHE A 40 -0.78 2.15 -5.72
N THR A 41 -1.51 1.82 -6.80
CA THR A 41 -0.92 1.17 -7.97
C THR A 41 0.08 2.07 -8.69
N ASN A 42 -0.18 3.37 -8.80
CA ASN A 42 0.78 4.33 -9.35
C ASN A 42 2.07 4.42 -8.52
N MET A 43 1.96 4.48 -7.19
CA MET A 43 3.13 4.50 -6.30
C MET A 43 3.92 3.19 -6.40
N LEU A 44 3.22 2.04 -6.39
CA LEU A 44 3.85 0.74 -6.54
C LEU A 44 4.58 0.63 -7.88
N TRP A 45 3.92 0.99 -8.98
CA TRP A 45 4.50 0.96 -10.32
C TRP A 45 5.79 1.79 -10.40
N ARG A 46 5.77 3.01 -9.84
CA ARG A 46 6.93 3.89 -9.80
C ARG A 46 8.10 3.25 -9.05
N ILE A 47 7.86 2.72 -7.84
CA ILE A 47 8.93 2.11 -7.04
C ILE A 47 9.50 0.87 -7.73
N LEU A 48 8.66 0.01 -8.31
CA LEU A 48 9.12 -1.18 -9.04
C LEU A 48 10.00 -0.80 -10.25
N SER A 49 9.65 0.29 -10.95
CA SER A 49 10.39 0.78 -12.12
C SER A 49 11.74 1.41 -11.74
N GLU A 50 11.78 2.16 -10.63
CA GLU A 50 12.99 2.86 -10.16
C GLU A 50 13.96 1.89 -9.45
N VAL A 51 13.46 1.07 -8.53
CA VAL A 51 14.27 0.20 -7.66
C VAL A 51 14.65 -1.11 -8.35
N ARG A 52 13.81 -1.63 -9.26
CA ARG A 52 13.99 -2.93 -9.92
C ARG A 52 14.37 -4.07 -8.94
N PRO A 53 13.57 -4.29 -7.89
CA PRO A 53 13.90 -5.28 -6.87
C PRO A 53 13.80 -6.71 -7.43
N ARG A 54 14.56 -7.64 -6.86
CA ARG A 54 14.47 -9.07 -7.20
C ARG A 54 13.20 -9.70 -6.64
N CYS A 55 12.81 -9.27 -5.45
CA CYS A 55 11.63 -9.79 -4.74
C CYS A 55 10.90 -8.65 -4.03
N VAL A 56 9.59 -8.79 -3.91
CA VAL A 56 8.70 -7.80 -3.29
C VAL A 56 7.77 -8.51 -2.32
N ALA A 57 7.59 -7.94 -1.14
CA ALA A 57 6.58 -8.35 -0.17
C ALA A 57 5.77 -7.13 0.29
N VAL A 58 4.44 -7.27 0.30
CA VAL A 58 3.53 -6.24 0.80
C VAL A 58 2.86 -6.77 2.07
N ALA A 59 3.12 -6.10 3.19
CA ALA A 59 2.50 -6.39 4.46
C ALA A 59 1.12 -5.72 4.52
N MET A 60 0.11 -6.48 4.94
CA MET A 60 -1.24 -6.01 5.16
C MET A 60 -1.61 -6.30 6.61
N ASP A 61 -2.17 -5.31 7.31
CA ASP A 61 -2.56 -5.47 8.71
C ASP A 61 -3.78 -6.37 8.85
N LYS A 62 -3.62 -7.44 9.62
CA LYS A 62 -4.69 -8.37 9.98
C LYS A 62 -5.42 -7.88 11.24
N GLY A 63 -6.18 -6.80 11.11
CA GLY A 63 -7.19 -6.38 12.10
C GLY A 63 -6.69 -5.98 13.50
N ARG A 64 -7.66 -5.57 14.33
CA ARG A 64 -7.45 -4.72 15.52
C ARG A 64 -7.13 -5.44 16.83
N VAL A 65 -7.32 -6.76 16.96
CA VAL A 65 -7.08 -7.44 18.25
C VAL A 65 -5.79 -8.21 18.16
N THR A 66 -4.78 -7.70 18.87
CA THR A 66 -3.47 -8.34 19.01
C THR A 66 -3.17 -8.57 20.48
N PHE A 67 -2.18 -9.41 20.78
CA PHE A 67 -1.67 -9.59 22.14
C PHE A 67 -1.31 -8.26 22.83
N ARG A 68 -0.91 -7.23 22.05
CA ARG A 68 -0.58 -5.90 22.59
C ARG A 68 -1.81 -5.19 23.15
N HIS A 69 -2.99 -5.37 22.56
CA HIS A 69 -4.24 -4.78 23.06
C HIS A 69 -4.67 -5.42 24.39
N ALA A 70 -4.28 -6.66 24.65
CA ALA A 70 -4.52 -7.30 25.95
C ALA A 70 -3.60 -6.75 27.06
N VAL A 71 -2.42 -6.24 26.70
CA VAL A 71 -1.44 -5.67 27.64
C VAL A 71 -1.65 -4.16 27.83
N PHE A 72 -2.13 -3.47 26.80
CA PHE A 72 -2.35 -2.01 26.78
C PHE A 72 -3.78 -1.68 26.30
N PRO A 73 -4.75 -1.53 27.23
CA PRO A 73 -6.15 -1.20 26.93
C PRO A 73 -6.37 0.24 26.45
#